data_AF-A0A7X7MF90-F1
#
_entry.id   AF-A0A7X7MF90-F1
#
_cell.length_a   1.000
_cell.length_b   1.000
_cell.length_c   1.000
_cell.angle_alpha   90.00
_cell.angle_beta   90.00
_cell.angle_gamma   90.00
#
_symmetry.space_group_name_H-M   'P 1'
#
loop_
_entity.id
_entity.type
_entity.pdbx_description
1 polymer ?
#
loop_
_entity_poly.entity_id
_entity_poly.type
_entity_poly.pdbx_seq_one_letter_code
_entity_poly.pdbx_strand_id
1 'polypeptide(L)' 'MKTARYVDIKRFAVHDGPGIRTTLFLKGCSL' A
#
# COMPACT_ATOMS: atom_id res chain seq x y z
N MET A 1 -7.04 -17.80 -8.93
CA MET A 1 -7.09 -16.51 -8.21
C MET A 1 -5.81 -16.36 -7.40
N LYS A 2 -5.04 -15.27 -7.58
CA LYS A 2 -3.81 -15.01 -6.80
C LYS A 2 -4.11 -14.02 -5.68
N THR A 3 -3.67 -14.33 -4.47
CA THR A 3 -3.80 -13.47 -3.28
C THR A 3 -2.44 -12.91 -2.89
N ALA A 4 -2.42 -11.69 -2.35
CA ALA A 4 -1.22 -11.06 -1.80
C ALA A 4 -1.46 -10.71 -0.32
N ARG A 5 -0.42 -10.90 0.50
CA ARG A 5 -0.48 -10.57 1.92
C ARG A 5 -0.09 -9.10 2.11
N TYR A 6 -0.94 -8.33 2.78
CA TYR A 6 -0.68 -6.94 3.13
C TYR A 6 -0.46 -6.80 4.64
N VAL A 7 0.22 -5.72 5.03
CA VAL A 7 0.46 -5.36 6.44
C VAL A 7 -0.30 -4.10 6.85
N ASP A 8 -0.58 -3.21 5.90
CA ASP A 8 -1.33 -1.98 6.16
C ASP A 8 -2.01 -1.45 4.89
N ILE A 9 -3.10 -0.71 5.06
CA ILE A 9 -3.81 -0.01 3.99
C ILE A 9 -4.07 1.42 4.45
N LYS A 10 -3.43 2.39 3.81
CA LYS A 10 -3.72 3.81 4.03
C LYS A 10 -4.72 4.31 3.01
N ARG A 11 -5.86 4.79 3.49
CA ARG A 11 -6.87 5.47 2.67
C ARG A 11 -6.62 6.98 2.74
N PHE A 12 -6.88 7.67 1.64
CA PHE A 12 -6.73 9.13 1.52
C PHE A 12 -5.30 9.64 1.79
N ALA A 13 -4.27 8.88 1.40
CA ALA A 13 -2.90 9.34 1.49
C ALA A 13 -2.65 10.49 0.51
N VAL A 14 -2.12 11.60 1.01
CA VAL A 14 -1.79 12.81 0.21
C VAL A 14 -0.29 13.08 0.11
N HIS A 15 0.52 12.32 0.87
CA HIS A 15 1.97 12.48 0.93
C HIS A 15 2.73 11.43 0.11
N ASP A 16 2.07 10.36 -0.32
CA ASP A 16 2.67 9.27 -1.11
C ASP A 16 2.70 9.58 -2.62
N GLY A 17 2.45 10.84 -3.00
CA GLY A 17 2.37 11.32 -4.38
C GLY A 17 1.28 12.38 -4.56
N PRO A 18 1.13 12.95 -5.77
CA PRO A 18 0.12 13.96 -6.04
C PRO A 18 -1.31 13.39 -5.93
N GLY A 19 -2.21 14.18 -5.36
CA GLY A 19 -3.63 13.85 -5.20
C GLY A 19 -3.94 12.95 -3.99
N ILE A 20 -5.18 12.50 -3.92
CA ILE A 20 -5.67 11.59 -2.88
C ILE A 20 -5.49 10.14 -3.35
N ARG A 21 -4.76 9.33 -2.59
CA ARG A 21 -4.39 7.97 -2.97
C ARG A 21 -4.85 6.94 -1.94
N THR A 22 -5.02 5.70 -2.40
CA THR A 22 -5.06 4.53 -1.53
C THR A 22 -3.74 3.80 -1.65
N THR A 23 -2.99 3.73 -0.56
CA THR A 23 -1.67 3.09 -0.52
C THR A 23 -1.80 1.73 0.16
N LEU A 24 -1.30 0.68 -0.50
CA LEU A 24 -1.31 -0.69 -0.01
C LEU A 24 0.11 -1.14 0.34
N PHE A 25 0.38 -1.39 1.62
CA PHE A 25 1.67 -1.91 2.06
C PHE A 25 1.64 -3.44 2.05
N LEU A 26 2.44 -4.04 1.20
CA LEU A 26 2.52 -5.49 1.04
C LEU A 26 3.56 -6.09 2.00
N LYS A 27 3.27 -7.30 2.47
CA LYS A 27 4.20 -8.09 3.28
C LYS A 27 5.24 -8.70 2.34
N GLY A 28 6.49 -8.22 2.42
CA GLY A 28 7.65 -8.85 1.77
C GLY A 28 8.69 -7.84 1.30
N CYS A 29 9.90 -7.95 1.83
CA CYS A 29 11.12 -7.32 1.33
C CYS A 29 12.31 -8.10 1.92
N SER A 30 13.28 -8.49 1.09
CA SER A 30 14.49 -9.23 1.50
C SER A 30 15.77 -8.41 1.35
N LEU A 31 15.62 -7.09 1.17
CA LEU A 31 16.73 -6.14 1.25
C LEU A 31 17.30 -6.11 2.67
#